data_AF-A0A2V8M558-F1
#
_entry.id   AF-A0A2V8M558-F1
#
_cell.length_a   1.000
_cell.length_b   1.000
_cell.length_c   1.000
_cell.angle_alpha   90.00
_cell.angle_beta   90.00
_cell.angle_gamma   90.00
#
_symmetry.space_group_name_H-M   'P 1'
#
loop_
_entity.id
_entity.type
_entity.pdbx_description
1 polymer ?
#
loop_
_entity_poly.entity_id
_entity_poly.type
_entity_poly.pdbx_seq_one_letter_code
_entity_poly.pdbx_strand_id
1 'polypeptide(L)'
;MTEVLYHDVTQVAAECYLQTHCTNPFLRAETIEAALACWREVSHAHDSLFSVTRMQVRLWDSTVRPVNHNPWVLLRTQDLPPLYLENSNFYVFTADLIKSTRRRIGDRPKMFEVHPLEALDIDDEQSFALAEQLMHVKTHPRS
;
A
#
# COMPACT_ATOMS: atom_id res chain seq x y z
N MET A 1 -5.17 -0.70 -17.14
CA MET A 1 -3.98 -0.81 -16.27
C MET A 1 -3.50 -2.26 -16.15
N THR A 2 -4.33 -3.21 -15.72
CA THR A 2 -3.94 -4.64 -15.64
C THR A 2 -3.45 -5.23 -16.97
N GLU A 3 -4.04 -4.85 -18.10
CA GLU A 3 -3.59 -5.35 -19.41
C GLU A 3 -2.15 -4.95 -19.76
N VAL A 4 -1.68 -3.79 -19.27
CA VAL A 4 -0.29 -3.38 -19.44
C VAL A 4 0.62 -4.29 -18.62
N LEU A 5 0.27 -4.54 -17.35
CA LEU A 5 1.02 -5.48 -16.52
C LEU A 5 1.02 -6.90 -17.12
N TYR A 6 -0.12 -7.35 -17.65
CA TYR A 6 -0.21 -8.63 -18.34
C TYR A 6 0.73 -8.68 -19.54
N HIS A 7 0.73 -7.62 -20.36
CA HIS A 7 1.67 -7.51 -21.47
C HIS A 7 3.12 -7.57 -20.98
N ASP A 8 3.50 -6.79 -19.98
CA ASP A 8 4.86 -6.72 -19.45
C ASP A 8 5.36 -8.09 -18.94
N VAL A 9 4.52 -8.86 -18.24
CA VAL A 9 4.89 -10.22 -17.78
C VAL A 9 4.98 -11.26 -18.91
N THR A 10 4.51 -10.93 -20.12
CA THR A 10 4.75 -11.75 -21.32
C THR A 10 6.02 -11.35 -22.05
N GLN A 11 6.48 -10.10 -21.89
CA GLN A 11 7.66 -9.59 -22.58
C GLN A 11 8.96 -9.90 -21.82
N VAL A 12 8.94 -9.80 -20.48
CA VAL A 12 10.12 -10.00 -19.64
C VAL A 12 9.83 -11.08 -18.62
N ALA A 13 10.63 -12.15 -18.62
CA ALA A 13 10.53 -13.20 -17.61
C ALA A 13 11.24 -12.78 -16.32
N ALA A 14 10.53 -12.86 -15.20
CA ALA A 14 11.05 -12.60 -13.85
C ALA A 14 10.40 -13.53 -12.82
N GLU A 15 11.06 -13.73 -11.68
CA GLU A 15 10.52 -14.49 -10.53
C GLU A 15 9.27 -13.81 -9.94
N CYS A 16 9.32 -12.49 -9.83
CA CYS A 16 8.20 -11.66 -9.42
C CYS A 16 8.27 -10.30 -10.14
N TYR A 17 7.14 -9.61 -10.13
CA TYR A 17 6.97 -8.29 -10.71
C TYR A 17 6.50 -7.35 -9.62
N LEU A 18 7.06 -6.15 -9.58
CA LEU A 18 6.64 -5.09 -8.69
C LEU A 18 6.03 -3.96 -9.52
N GLN A 19 4.75 -3.70 -9.30
CA GLN A 19 4.08 -2.50 -9.80
C GLN A 19 4.18 -1.40 -8.74
N THR A 20 4.57 -0.19 -9.15
CA THR A 20 4.47 1.04 -8.35
C THR A 20 4.02 2.21 -9.24
N HIS A 21 3.75 3.37 -8.65
CA HIS A 21 3.18 4.53 -9.32
C HIS A 21 4.04 5.78 -9.08
N CYS A 22 4.25 6.59 -10.12
CA CYS A 22 5.00 7.84 -10.04
C CYS A 22 4.30 8.93 -9.18
N THR A 23 3.03 8.73 -8.83
CA THR A 23 2.23 9.59 -7.96
C THR A 23 2.54 9.43 -6.48
N ASN A 24 3.44 8.50 -6.10
CA ASN A 24 3.89 8.27 -4.72
C ASN A 24 5.32 8.79 -4.49
N PRO A 25 5.55 10.13 -4.50
CA PRO A 25 6.90 10.70 -4.46
C PRO A 25 7.64 10.46 -3.13
N PHE A 26 6.92 10.06 -2.08
CA PHE A 26 7.49 9.83 -0.76
C PHE A 26 7.83 8.36 -0.50
N LEU A 27 7.46 7.44 -1.39
CA LEU A 27 7.83 6.04 -1.28
C LEU A 27 9.35 5.89 -1.36
N ARG A 28 9.95 5.31 -0.33
CA ARG A 28 11.40 5.17 -0.26
C ARG A 28 11.88 3.87 -0.93
N ALA A 29 13.10 3.92 -1.47
CA ALA A 29 13.77 2.73 -1.98
C ALA A 29 13.94 1.67 -0.89
N GLU A 30 14.26 2.06 0.34
CA GLU A 30 14.44 1.12 1.46
C GLU A 30 13.14 0.36 1.78
N THR A 31 11.99 1.02 1.63
CA THR A 31 10.66 0.41 1.84
C THR A 31 10.38 -0.65 0.77
N ILE A 32 10.74 -0.37 -0.49
CA ILE A 32 10.62 -1.32 -1.60
C ILE A 32 11.55 -2.53 -1.38
N GLU A 33 12.80 -2.29 -0.96
CA GLU A 33 13.76 -3.36 -0.67
C GLU A 33 13.27 -4.27 0.47
N ALA A 34 12.75 -3.68 1.54
CA ALA A 34 12.16 -4.42 2.66
C ALA A 34 10.94 -5.23 2.24
N ALA A 35 10.08 -4.69 1.36
CA ALA A 35 8.94 -5.41 0.81
C ALA A 35 9.36 -6.61 -0.04
N LEU A 36 10.38 -6.45 -0.88
CA LEU A 36 10.93 -7.55 -1.68
C LEU A 36 11.62 -8.62 -0.82
N ALA A 37 12.32 -8.21 0.24
CA ALA A 37 12.88 -9.15 1.21
C ALA A 37 11.77 -9.95 1.90
N CYS A 38 10.72 -9.29 2.38
CA CYS A 38 9.55 -9.95 2.96
C CYS A 38 8.90 -10.91 1.97
N TRP A 39 8.72 -10.50 0.71
CA TRP A 39 8.16 -11.35 -0.34
C TRP A 39 8.94 -12.66 -0.49
N ARG A 40 10.27 -12.60 -0.56
CA ARG A 40 11.12 -13.80 -0.67
C ARG A 40 10.92 -14.79 0.47
N GLU A 41 10.64 -14.28 1.67
CA GLU A 41 10.38 -15.14 2.84
C GLU A 41 9.00 -15.80 2.80
N VAL A 42 7.98 -15.11 2.27
CA VAL A 42 6.57 -15.53 2.40
C VAL A 42 5.96 -16.10 1.12
N SER A 43 6.65 -16.01 -0.02
CA SER A 43 6.17 -16.40 -1.36
C SER A 43 5.79 -17.88 -1.49
N HIS A 44 6.30 -18.75 -0.61
CA HIS A 44 5.91 -20.16 -0.54
C HIS A 44 4.45 -20.34 -0.05
N ALA A 45 3.93 -19.39 0.73
CA ALA A 45 2.59 -19.45 1.34
C ALA A 45 1.62 -18.38 0.83
N HIS A 46 2.11 -17.39 0.08
CA HIS A 46 1.33 -16.26 -0.43
C HIS A 46 1.55 -16.11 -1.93
N ASP A 47 0.53 -15.65 -2.65
CA ASP A 47 0.58 -15.48 -4.12
C ASP A 47 0.80 -14.04 -4.56
N SER A 48 0.70 -13.09 -3.62
CA SER A 48 0.86 -11.67 -3.84
C SER A 48 1.20 -10.96 -2.54
N LEU A 49 1.80 -9.78 -2.64
CA LEU A 49 2.04 -8.86 -1.53
C LEU A 49 1.66 -7.45 -1.96
N PHE A 50 0.96 -6.71 -1.11
CA PHE A 50 0.53 -5.34 -1.43
C PHE A 50 0.70 -4.42 -0.24
N SER A 51 0.96 -3.15 -0.52
CA SER A 51 1.18 -2.13 0.49
C SER A 51 -0.13 -1.64 1.12
N VAL A 52 -0.10 -1.45 2.45
CA VAL A 52 -1.22 -0.92 3.22
C VAL A 52 -0.75 0.12 4.23
N THR A 53 -1.63 1.06 4.57
CA THR A 53 -1.44 1.98 5.70
C THR A 53 -2.27 1.47 6.88
N ARG A 54 -1.61 1.18 8.00
CA ARG A 54 -2.29 0.80 9.24
C ARG A 54 -3.07 2.00 9.79
N MET A 55 -4.35 1.79 10.08
CA MET A 55 -5.26 2.79 10.62
C MET A 55 -5.82 2.35 11.96
N GLN A 56 -5.64 3.20 12.97
CA GLN A 56 -6.34 3.09 14.24
C GLN A 56 -7.08 4.40 14.44
N VAL A 57 -8.32 4.45 13.99
CA VAL A 57 -9.25 5.58 14.08
C VAL A 57 -10.66 5.03 14.32
N ARG A 58 -11.61 5.86 14.75
CA ARG A 58 -13.02 5.42 14.91
C ARG A 58 -13.76 5.61 13.60
N LEU A 59 -14.06 4.51 12.92
CA LEU A 59 -14.82 4.53 11.68
C LEU A 59 -16.29 4.19 11.95
N TRP A 60 -17.17 4.89 11.25
CA TRP A 60 -18.61 4.67 11.22
C TRP A 60 -19.01 4.43 9.76
N ASP A 61 -19.94 3.51 9.53
CA ASP A 61 -20.49 3.29 8.19
C ASP A 61 -21.60 4.31 7.85
N SER A 62 -22.12 4.26 6.62
CA SER A 62 -23.18 5.16 6.13
C SER A 62 -24.52 5.01 6.86
N THR A 63 -24.68 3.95 7.65
CA THR A 63 -25.86 3.68 8.48
C THR A 63 -25.64 4.02 9.96
N VAL A 64 -24.55 4.74 10.28
CA VAL A 64 -24.18 5.16 11.63
C VAL A 64 -23.91 3.96 12.55
N ARG A 65 -23.28 2.89 12.02
CA ARG A 65 -22.78 1.77 12.82
C ARG A 65 -21.26 1.84 12.96
N PRO A 66 -20.72 1.54 14.16
CA PRO A 66 -19.28 1.55 14.39
C PRO A 66 -18.64 0.37 13.64
N VAL A 67 -17.55 0.63 12.90
CA VAL A 67 -16.88 -0.39 12.09
C VAL A 67 -15.87 -1.21 12.91
N ASN A 68 -15.06 -0.53 13.72
CA ASN A 68 -13.92 -1.15 14.43
C ASN A 68 -13.86 -0.79 15.93
N HIS A 69 -14.95 -0.27 16.50
CA HIS A 69 -14.97 0.16 17.90
C HIS A 69 -16.31 -0.14 18.56
N ASN A 70 -16.35 -0.09 19.90
CA ASN A 70 -17.60 -0.19 20.67
C ASN A 70 -17.94 1.21 21.23
N PRO A 71 -19.08 1.83 20.84
CA PRO A 71 -19.48 3.16 21.31
C PRO A 71 -19.70 3.24 22.82
N TRP A 72 -20.00 2.11 23.47
CA TRP A 72 -20.18 2.02 24.92
C TRP A 72 -18.86 1.94 25.69
N VAL A 73 -17.73 1.76 25.00
CA VAL A 73 -16.41 1.64 25.61
C VAL A 73 -15.47 2.66 24.96
N LEU A 74 -15.16 3.73 25.69
CA LEU A 74 -14.24 4.75 25.22
C LEU A 74 -12.78 4.31 25.40
N LEU A 75 -12.32 3.41 24.52
CA LEU A 75 -10.91 3.08 24.39
C LEU A 75 -10.13 4.28 23.85
N ARG A 76 -8.82 4.36 24.16
CA ARG A 76 -7.95 5.30 23.44
C ARG A 76 -7.74 4.78 22.02
N THR A 77 -7.49 5.68 21.09
CA THR A 77 -7.42 5.36 19.67
C THR A 77 -6.34 4.31 19.35
N GLN A 78 -5.18 4.36 20.02
CA GLN A 78 -4.09 3.39 19.88
C GLN A 78 -4.42 1.98 20.40
N ASP A 79 -5.48 1.84 21.21
CA ASP A 79 -5.94 0.55 21.75
C ASP A 79 -7.05 -0.07 20.88
N LEU A 80 -7.50 0.62 19.81
CA LEU A 80 -8.51 0.09 18.90
C LEU A 80 -7.95 -1.03 18.00
N PRO A 81 -8.76 -2.03 17.63
CA PRO A 81 -8.40 -2.97 16.57
C PRO A 81 -7.98 -2.23 15.30
N PRO A 82 -6.82 -2.56 14.71
CA PRO A 82 -6.34 -1.90 13.50
C PRO A 82 -7.22 -2.30 12.31
N LEU A 83 -7.45 -1.33 11.44
CA LEU A 83 -7.84 -1.57 10.06
C LEU A 83 -6.66 -1.23 9.15
N TYR A 84 -6.69 -1.72 7.91
CA TYR A 84 -5.64 -1.50 6.93
C TYR A 84 -6.26 -0.90 5.67
N LEU A 85 -5.75 0.26 5.28
CA LEU A 85 -6.12 0.93 4.04
C LEU A 85 -5.15 0.49 2.94
N GLU A 86 -5.66 -0.10 1.86
CA GLU A 86 -4.86 -0.27 0.64
C GLU A 86 -4.43 1.12 0.13
N ASN A 87 -3.13 1.37 0.08
CA ASN A 87 -2.57 2.67 -0.28
C ASN A 87 -2.00 2.73 -1.70
N SER A 88 -2.04 1.62 -2.43
CA SER A 88 -1.59 1.52 -3.83
C SER A 88 -0.13 1.92 -4.09
N ASN A 89 0.72 2.09 -3.08
CA ASN A 89 2.14 2.37 -3.28
C ASN A 89 2.83 1.31 -4.14
N PHE A 90 2.62 0.03 -3.82
CA PHE A 90 3.13 -1.07 -4.63
C PHE A 90 2.37 -2.39 -4.47
N TYR A 91 2.56 -3.24 -5.48
CA TYR A 91 2.06 -4.61 -5.56
C TYR A 91 3.16 -5.52 -6.07
N VAL A 92 3.39 -6.63 -5.38
CA VAL A 92 4.31 -7.70 -5.79
C VAL A 92 3.48 -8.93 -6.13
N PHE A 93 3.71 -9.50 -7.31
CA PHE A 93 2.97 -10.65 -7.82
C PHE A 93 3.80 -11.48 -8.79
N THR A 94 3.32 -12.66 -9.14
CA THR A 94 3.94 -13.55 -10.12
C THR A 94 3.28 -13.43 -11.49
N ALA A 95 4.00 -13.82 -12.55
CA ALA A 95 3.43 -13.89 -13.89
C ALA A 95 2.21 -14.83 -13.94
N ASP A 96 2.28 -15.95 -13.24
CA ASP A 96 1.20 -16.96 -13.23
C ASP A 96 -0.09 -16.39 -12.64
N LEU A 97 0.01 -15.58 -11.57
CA LEU A 97 -1.15 -14.95 -10.96
C LEU A 97 -1.89 -14.05 -11.96
N ILE A 98 -1.18 -13.13 -12.60
CA ILE A 98 -1.84 -12.17 -13.50
C ILE A 98 -2.28 -12.82 -14.82
N LYS A 99 -1.55 -13.84 -15.30
CA LYS A 99 -1.92 -14.61 -16.49
C LYS A 99 -3.19 -15.43 -16.30
N SER A 100 -3.39 -16.00 -15.11
CA SER A 100 -4.57 -16.81 -14.79
C SER A 100 -5.77 -15.98 -14.34
N THR A 101 -5.56 -14.89 -13.59
CA THR A 101 -6.66 -14.18 -12.92
C THR A 101 -6.95 -12.78 -13.43
N ARG A 102 -6.02 -12.15 -14.18
CA ARG A 102 -6.06 -10.71 -14.48
C ARG A 102 -6.20 -9.83 -13.22
N ARG A 103 -5.60 -10.27 -12.10
CA ARG A 103 -5.52 -9.51 -10.85
C ARG A 103 -4.07 -9.39 -10.39
N ARG A 104 -3.78 -8.31 -9.67
CA ARG A 104 -2.49 -8.08 -8.97
C ARG A 104 -2.51 -8.56 -7.52
N ILE A 105 -3.70 -8.67 -6.93
CA ILE A 105 -3.95 -9.27 -5.62
C ILE A 105 -4.57 -10.65 -5.87
N GLY A 106 -3.91 -11.67 -5.35
CA GLY A 106 -4.33 -13.06 -5.46
C GLY A 106 -5.25 -13.50 -4.33
N ASP A 107 -5.40 -14.82 -4.21
CA ASP A 107 -6.32 -15.44 -3.26
C ASP A 107 -5.69 -15.60 -1.87
N ARG A 108 -4.35 -15.54 -1.76
CA ARG A 108 -3.60 -15.55 -0.50
C ARG A 108 -2.66 -14.35 -0.41
N PRO A 109 -3.19 -13.12 -0.32
CA PRO A 109 -2.35 -11.93 -0.34
C PRO A 109 -1.71 -11.67 1.02
N LYS A 110 -0.49 -11.16 1.01
CA LYS A 110 0.20 -10.63 2.18
C LYS A 110 0.10 -9.10 2.20
N MET A 111 -0.38 -8.53 3.30
CA MET A 111 -0.26 -7.09 3.53
C MET A 111 1.15 -6.73 3.99
N PHE A 112 1.69 -5.63 3.46
CA PHE A 112 2.92 -5.00 3.91
C PHE A 112 2.62 -3.58 4.39
N GLU A 113 2.88 -3.30 5.67
CA GLU A 113 2.59 -1.99 6.25
C GLU A 113 3.63 -0.95 5.76
N VAL A 114 3.12 0.17 5.24
CA VAL A 114 3.91 1.33 4.83
C VAL A 114 3.59 2.50 5.75
N HIS A 115 4.63 3.28 6.09
CA HIS A 115 4.47 4.45 6.94
C HIS A 115 3.52 5.48 6.29
N PRO A 116 2.58 6.11 7.01
CA PRO A 116 1.59 7.03 6.43
C PRO A 116 2.20 8.17 5.59
N LEU A 117 3.38 8.68 5.97
CA LEU A 117 4.08 9.71 5.19
C LEU A 117 4.59 9.23 3.83
N GLU A 118 4.93 7.95 3.70
CA GLU A 118 5.33 7.36 2.43
C GLU A 118 4.13 6.98 1.57
N ALA A 119 2.98 6.78 2.21
CA ALA A 119 1.71 6.42 1.60
C ALA A 119 0.89 7.62 1.10
N LEU A 120 1.52 8.81 1.00
CA LEU A 120 0.89 9.99 0.42
C LEU A 120 0.92 9.89 -1.11
N ASP A 121 -0.27 9.81 -1.69
CA ASP A 121 -0.50 9.79 -3.14
C ASP A 121 -0.89 11.19 -3.65
N ILE A 122 -0.55 11.47 -4.92
CA ILE A 122 -0.89 12.73 -5.60
C ILE A 122 -1.94 12.44 -6.67
N ASP A 123 -3.18 12.78 -6.38
CA ASP A 123 -4.34 12.59 -7.28
C ASP A 123 -4.84 13.91 -7.89
N ASP A 124 -4.56 15.04 -7.23
CA ASP A 124 -5.09 16.35 -7.61
C ASP A 124 -4.09 17.49 -7.33
N GLU A 125 -4.48 18.71 -7.72
CA GLU A 125 -3.64 19.90 -7.56
C GLU A 125 -3.36 20.25 -6.09
N GLN A 126 -4.28 19.92 -5.18
CA GLN A 126 -4.13 20.21 -3.74
C GLN A 126 -3.13 19.26 -3.08
N SER A 127 -3.22 17.98 -3.38
CA SER A 127 -2.29 16.94 -2.95
C SER A 127 -0.89 17.17 -3.52
N PHE A 128 -0.79 17.65 -4.77
CA PHE A 128 0.49 18.09 -5.36
C PHE A 128 1.11 19.26 -4.57
N ALA A 129 0.35 20.33 -4.34
CA ALA A 129 0.85 21.49 -3.60
C ALA A 129 1.29 21.12 -2.17
N LEU A 130 0.52 20.25 -1.49
CA LEU A 130 0.90 19.73 -0.18
C LEU A 130 2.21 18.93 -0.25
N ALA A 131 2.35 18.05 -1.24
CA ALA A 131 3.56 17.26 -1.43
C ALA A 131 4.80 18.14 -1.67
N GLU A 132 4.69 19.20 -2.47
CA GLU A 132 5.78 20.16 -2.66
C GLU A 132 6.22 20.81 -1.34
N GLN A 133 5.26 21.24 -0.51
CA GLN A 133 5.58 21.83 0.80
C GLN A 133 6.26 20.82 1.74
N LEU A 134 5.79 19.57 1.76
CA LEU A 134 6.40 18.51 2.56
C LEU A 134 7.83 18.17 2.10
N MET A 135 8.07 18.17 0.78
CA MET A 135 9.42 17.99 0.23
C MET A 135 10.36 19.14 0.61
N HIS A 136 9.86 20.38 0.59
CA HIS A 136 10.64 21.55 1.02
C HIS A 136 11.04 21.46 2.51
N VAL A 137 10.13 21.04 3.39
CA VAL A 137 10.43 20.88 4.83
C VAL A 137 11.44 19.76 5.08
N LYS A 138 11.36 18.64 4.34
CA LYS A 138 12.35 17.54 4.46
C LYS A 138 13.75 17.96 4.05
N THR A 139 13.88 18.78 3.01
CA THR A 139 15.17 19.25 2.49
C THR A 139 15.76 20.39 3.32
N HIS A 140 14.91 21.20 3.97
CA HIS A 140 15.30 22.33 4.80
C HIS A 140 14.65 22.24 6.19
N PRO A 141 15.12 21.30 7.05
CA PRO A 141 14.60 21.20 8.41
C PRO A 141 14.86 22.50 9.15
N ARG A 142 13.83 23.05 9.80
CA ARG A 142 14.00 24.22 10.67
C ARG A 142 14.89 23.80 11.84
N SER A 143 16.05 24.45 11.96
CA SER A 143 17.01 24.33 13.07
C SER A 143 16.39 24.64 14.42
#